data_AF-A0A1G3Q8M8-F1
#
_entry.id   AF-A0A1G3Q8M8-F1
#
_cell.length_a   1.000
_cell.length_b   1.000
_cell.length_c   1.000
_cell.angle_alpha   90.00
_cell.angle_beta   90.00
_cell.angle_gamma   90.00
#
_symmetry.space_group_name_H-M   'P 1'
#
loop_
_entity.id
_entity.type
_entity.pdbx_description
1 polymer ?
#
loop_
_entity_poly.entity_id
_entity_poly.type
_entity_poly.pdbx_seq_one_letter_code
_entity_poly.pdbx_strand_id
1 'polypeptide(L)'
;MPDPVPYAYLVEKTAEQGSALEKQENSIIAKNQENRKLKDKVKDADYKLKVDTGRLDILKEEKKLLEEKQKQYQLENDSERINENAKQISDKEGEIQMQSARVEYYSAVLEHVKTQNEVAEAELSVLVAELNYQKSTIAKEYLMKRKGAVTASDEKKGSTLPDPEKYEDKYQKYLDRQREILVAKKQARDEAAMKVKIAEEKLKK
;
A
#
# COMPACT_ATOMS: atom_id res chain seq x y z
N MET A 1 -16.10 8.58 4.33
CA MET A 1 -15.48 9.64 5.17
C MET A 1 -16.59 10.61 5.54
N PRO A 2 -16.69 11.08 6.80
CA PRO A 2 -17.61 12.15 7.16
C PRO A 2 -17.23 13.45 6.43
N ASP A 3 -18.21 14.32 6.19
CA ASP A 3 -17.95 15.63 5.57
C ASP A 3 -16.94 16.44 6.41
N PRO A 4 -16.07 17.25 5.78
CA PRO A 4 -15.15 18.12 6.49
C PRO A 4 -15.88 19.04 7.47
N VAL A 5 -15.28 19.25 8.64
CA VAL A 5 -15.80 20.19 9.63
C VAL A 5 -15.78 21.61 9.05
N PRO A 6 -16.91 22.33 8.99
CA PRO A 6 -16.95 23.68 8.45
C PRO A 6 -16.01 24.63 9.19
N TYR A 7 -15.21 25.40 8.46
CA TYR A 7 -14.30 26.41 9.05
C TYR A 7 -15.01 27.43 9.94
N ALA A 8 -16.29 27.71 9.67
CA ALA A 8 -17.12 28.59 10.49
C ALA A 8 -17.31 28.09 11.94
N TYR A 9 -17.09 26.80 12.21
CA TYR A 9 -17.15 26.23 13.55
C TYR A 9 -15.79 26.16 14.25
N LEU A 10 -14.73 26.64 13.58
CA LEU A 10 -13.35 26.63 14.08
C LEU A 10 -12.82 28.05 14.36
N VAL A 11 -13.70 29.05 14.36
CA VAL A 11 -13.34 30.48 14.45
C VAL A 11 -12.81 30.81 15.85
N GLU A 12 -13.35 30.19 16.89
CA GLU A 12 -12.94 30.40 18.29
C GLU A 12 -11.84 29.44 18.77
N LYS A 13 -11.14 28.75 17.87
CA LYS A 13 -10.04 27.86 18.27
C LYS A 13 -8.95 28.64 19.01
N THR A 14 -8.37 28.03 20.04
CA THR A 14 -7.24 28.61 20.78
C THR A 14 -5.96 28.57 19.95
N ALA A 15 -4.94 29.34 20.35
CA ALA A 15 -3.63 29.30 19.70
C ALA A 15 -2.99 27.89 19.77
N GLU A 16 -3.16 27.20 20.91
CA GLU A 16 -2.68 25.83 21.10
C GLU A 16 -3.40 24.84 20.17
N GLN A 17 -4.74 24.93 20.07
CA GLN A 17 -5.53 24.13 19.12
C GLN A 17 -5.11 24.42 17.68
N GLY A 18 -4.88 25.69 17.32
CA GLY A 18 -4.36 26.08 16.01
C GLY A 18 -3.01 25.43 15.70
N SER A 19 -2.05 25.51 16.62
CA SER A 19 -0.72 24.90 16.43
C SER A 19 -0.78 23.38 16.32
N ALA A 20 -1.65 22.72 17.11
CA ALA A 20 -1.85 21.28 17.03
C ALA A 20 -2.39 20.84 15.66
N LEU A 21 -3.40 21.53 15.14
CA LEU A 21 -3.96 21.26 13.81
C LEU A 21 -2.92 21.46 12.71
N GLU A 22 -2.13 22.54 12.78
CA GLU A 22 -1.08 22.81 11.79
C GLU A 22 0.02 21.74 11.77
N LYS A 23 0.44 21.26 12.95
CA LYS A 23 1.39 20.14 13.06
C LYS A 23 0.84 18.86 12.41
N GLN A 24 -0.45 18.56 12.60
CA GLN A 24 -1.09 17.42 11.95
C GLN A 24 -1.21 17.59 10.44
N GLU A 25 -1.57 18.79 9.96
CA GLU A 25 -1.62 19.10 8.52
C GLU A 25 -0.24 18.93 7.86
N ASN A 26 0.83 19.39 8.50
CA ASN A 26 2.20 19.16 8.06
C ASN A 26 2.58 17.67 8.04
N SER A 27 2.11 16.90 9.02
CA SER A 27 2.33 15.45 9.09
C SER A 27 1.62 14.70 7.95
N ILE A 28 0.40 15.12 7.60
CA ILE A 28 -0.36 14.62 6.44
C ILE A 28 0.38 14.92 5.14
N ILE A 29 0.91 16.14 4.98
CA ILE A 29 1.70 16.51 3.79
C ILE A 29 2.94 15.63 3.68
N ALA A 30 3.70 15.47 4.77
CA ALA A 30 4.89 14.63 4.79
C ALA A 30 4.57 13.16 4.45
N LYS A 31 3.51 12.59 5.04
CA LYS A 31 3.07 11.22 4.76
C LYS A 31 2.61 11.05 3.31
N ASN A 32 1.93 12.04 2.74
CA ASN A 32 1.54 12.01 1.34
C ASN A 32 2.75 12.01 0.39
N GLN A 33 3.82 12.76 0.72
CA GLN A 33 5.08 12.70 -0.03
C GLN A 33 5.76 11.33 0.07
N GLU A 34 5.72 10.70 1.26
CA GLU A 34 6.22 9.33 1.46
C GLU A 34 5.45 8.32 0.57
N ASN A 35 4.12 8.42 0.53
CA ASN A 35 3.27 7.56 -0.31
C ASN A 35 3.63 7.68 -1.80
N ARG A 36 3.95 8.88 -2.29
CA ARG A 36 4.41 9.06 -3.67
C ARG A 36 5.71 8.29 -3.94
N LYS A 37 6.68 8.37 -3.03
CA LYS A 37 7.95 7.62 -3.14
C LYS A 37 7.72 6.10 -3.11
N LEU A 38 6.76 5.63 -2.31
CA LEU A 38 6.39 4.21 -2.27
C LEU A 38 5.75 3.75 -3.58
N LYS A 39 4.90 4.57 -4.22
CA LYS A 39 4.34 4.27 -5.54
C LYS A 39 5.41 4.12 -6.61
N ASP A 40 6.46 4.93 -6.57
CA ASP A 40 7.59 4.77 -7.49
C ASP A 40 8.37 3.48 -7.22
N LYS A 41 8.59 3.11 -5.94
CA LYS A 41 9.18 1.80 -5.59
C LYS A 41 8.33 0.61 -6.07
N VAL A 42 7.00 0.71 -6.04
CA VAL A 42 6.11 -0.33 -6.59
C VAL A 42 6.37 -0.50 -8.10
N LYS A 43 6.48 0.62 -8.84
CA LYS A 43 6.77 0.57 -10.28
C LYS A 43 8.15 -0.04 -10.55
N ASP A 44 9.17 0.35 -9.80
CA ASP A 44 10.52 -0.20 -9.94
C ASP A 44 10.55 -1.71 -9.69
N ALA A 45 9.83 -2.19 -8.66
CA ALA A 45 9.70 -3.62 -8.39
C ALA A 45 8.95 -4.36 -9.50
N ASP A 46 7.89 -3.76 -10.07
CA ASP A 46 7.13 -4.31 -11.19
C ASP A 46 8.00 -4.43 -12.46
N TYR A 47 8.81 -3.41 -12.76
CA TYR A 47 9.75 -3.46 -13.87
C TYR A 47 10.80 -4.56 -13.70
N LYS A 48 11.37 -4.72 -12.49
CA LYS A 48 12.32 -5.81 -12.21
C LYS A 48 11.68 -7.18 -12.41
N LEU A 49 10.46 -7.38 -11.92
CA LEU A 49 9.72 -8.63 -12.12
C LEU A 49 9.52 -8.91 -13.62
N LYS A 50 9.05 -7.92 -14.40
CA LYS A 50 8.85 -8.08 -15.84
C LYS A 50 10.13 -8.46 -16.59
N VAL A 51 11.26 -7.82 -16.25
CA VAL A 51 12.56 -8.14 -16.85
C VAL A 51 12.95 -9.59 -16.58
N ASP A 52 12.83 -10.05 -15.33
CA ASP A 52 13.22 -11.41 -14.98
C ASP A 52 12.22 -12.48 -15.47
N THR A 53 10.93 -12.15 -15.61
CA THR A 53 9.96 -12.99 -16.32
C THR A 53 10.33 -13.12 -17.80
N GLY A 54 10.65 -12.02 -18.48
CA GLY A 54 11.09 -12.06 -19.88
C GLY A 54 12.36 -12.90 -20.09
N ARG A 55 13.33 -12.80 -19.17
CA ARG A 55 14.52 -13.67 -19.19
C ARG A 55 14.17 -15.15 -19.02
N LEU A 56 13.25 -15.47 -18.11
CA LEU A 56 12.80 -16.85 -17.92
C LEU A 56 12.13 -17.41 -19.18
N ASP A 57 11.32 -16.60 -19.86
CA ASP A 57 10.63 -17.01 -21.08
C ASP A 57 11.63 -17.30 -22.21
N ILE A 58 12.66 -16.45 -22.38
CA ILE A 58 13.75 -16.70 -23.34
C ILE A 58 14.45 -18.03 -23.04
N LEU A 59 14.80 -18.31 -21.79
CA LEU A 59 15.45 -19.59 -21.43
C LEU A 59 14.56 -20.80 -21.73
N LYS A 60 13.24 -20.69 -21.51
CA LYS A 60 12.28 -21.75 -21.86
C LYS A 60 12.17 -21.95 -23.37
N GLU A 61 12.23 -20.89 -24.17
CA GLU A 61 12.25 -20.98 -25.63
C GLU A 61 13.55 -21.61 -26.15
N GLU A 62 14.70 -21.23 -25.59
CA GLU A 62 15.99 -21.85 -25.89
C GLU A 62 15.98 -23.36 -25.59
N LYS A 63 15.41 -23.77 -24.44
CA LYS A 63 15.25 -25.18 -24.12
C LYS A 63 14.39 -25.92 -25.15
N LYS A 64 13.24 -25.35 -25.55
CA LYS A 64 12.38 -25.95 -26.58
C LYS A 64 13.10 -26.13 -27.90
N LEU A 65 13.91 -25.14 -28.30
CA LEU A 65 14.73 -25.25 -29.51
C LEU A 65 15.77 -26.39 -29.40
N LEU A 66 16.39 -26.57 -28.24
CA LEU A 66 17.30 -27.69 -28.00
C LEU A 66 16.56 -29.04 -28.05
N GLU A 67 15.35 -29.14 -27.49
CA GLU A 67 14.51 -30.34 -27.58
C GLU A 67 14.13 -30.68 -29.03
N GLU A 68 13.86 -29.68 -29.87
CA GLU A 68 13.62 -29.86 -31.31
C GLU A 68 14.87 -30.33 -32.06
N LYS A 69 16.04 -29.72 -31.78
CA LYS A 69 17.32 -30.19 -32.33
C LYS A 69 17.63 -31.63 -31.95
N GLN A 70 17.30 -32.04 -30.72
CA GLN A 70 17.50 -33.41 -30.29
C GLN A 70 16.71 -34.40 -31.16
N LYS A 71 15.46 -34.08 -31.50
CA LYS A 71 14.64 -34.88 -32.41
C LYS A 71 15.25 -34.94 -33.80
N GLN A 72 15.81 -33.84 -34.30
CA GLN A 72 16.51 -33.82 -35.58
C GLN A 72 17.72 -34.77 -35.57
N TYR A 73 18.59 -34.69 -34.56
CA TYR A 73 19.76 -35.58 -34.48
C TYR A 73 19.38 -37.05 -34.33
N GLN A 74 18.25 -37.36 -33.69
CA GLN A 74 17.69 -38.72 -33.66
C GLN A 74 17.31 -39.22 -35.05
N LEU A 75 16.70 -38.37 -35.89
CA LEU A 75 16.38 -38.71 -37.28
C LEU A 75 17.63 -38.88 -38.14
N GLU A 76 18.68 -38.12 -37.84
CA GLU A 76 19.99 -38.18 -38.52
C GLU A 76 20.87 -39.36 -38.04
N ASN A 77 20.48 -40.05 -36.97
CA ASN A 77 21.27 -41.08 -36.27
C ASN A 77 22.66 -40.58 -35.79
N ASP A 78 22.75 -39.28 -35.48
CA ASP A 78 23.99 -38.65 -35.00
C ASP A 78 24.10 -38.76 -33.46
N SER A 79 24.66 -39.88 -33.00
CA SER A 79 24.75 -40.20 -31.57
C SER A 79 25.67 -39.26 -30.78
N GLU A 80 26.68 -38.67 -31.42
CA GLU A 80 27.57 -37.70 -30.79
C GLU A 80 26.80 -36.41 -30.47
N ARG A 81 26.10 -35.86 -31.47
CA ARG A 81 25.29 -34.64 -31.26
C ARG A 81 24.11 -34.84 -30.33
N ILE A 82 23.50 -36.03 -30.29
CA ILE A 82 22.45 -36.35 -29.32
C ILE A 82 22.98 -36.21 -27.89
N ASN A 83 24.17 -36.76 -27.62
CA ASN A 83 24.78 -36.72 -26.29
C ASN A 83 25.20 -35.31 -25.89
N GLU A 84 25.77 -34.53 -26.82
CA GLU A 84 26.12 -33.13 -26.58
C GLU A 84 24.89 -32.27 -26.30
N ASN A 85 23.84 -32.42 -27.11
CA ASN A 85 22.60 -31.65 -26.97
C ASN A 85 21.86 -32.01 -25.67
N ALA A 86 21.92 -33.27 -25.22
CA ALA A 86 21.37 -33.68 -23.92
C ALA A 86 22.05 -32.95 -22.74
N LYS A 87 23.38 -32.73 -22.80
CA LYS A 87 24.09 -31.93 -21.79
C LYS A 87 23.62 -30.48 -21.81
N GLN A 88 23.49 -29.87 -22.99
CA GLN A 88 23.00 -28.49 -23.13
C GLN A 88 21.58 -28.32 -22.59
N ILE A 89 20.70 -29.29 -22.82
CA ILE A 89 19.34 -29.30 -22.24
C ILE A 89 19.42 -29.33 -20.71
N SER A 90 20.26 -30.21 -20.15
CA SER A 90 20.42 -30.32 -18.69
C SER A 90 20.97 -29.02 -18.07
N ASP A 91 21.96 -28.39 -18.70
CA ASP A 91 22.52 -27.11 -18.25
C ASP A 91 21.44 -26.02 -18.29
N LYS A 92 20.66 -25.98 -19.38
CA LYS A 92 19.56 -25.02 -19.55
C LYS A 92 18.43 -25.23 -18.53
N GLU A 93 18.15 -26.46 -18.14
CA GLU A 93 17.20 -26.76 -17.06
C GLU A 93 17.67 -26.17 -15.72
N GLY A 94 18.96 -26.24 -15.41
CA GLY A 94 19.55 -25.59 -14.24
C GLY A 94 19.39 -24.07 -14.28
N GLU A 95 19.67 -23.44 -15.42
CA GLU A 95 19.45 -21.99 -15.62
C GLU A 95 17.97 -21.59 -15.44
N ILE A 96 17.04 -22.37 -15.99
CA ILE A 96 15.59 -22.16 -15.85
C ILE A 96 15.17 -22.25 -14.38
N GLN A 97 15.69 -23.22 -13.62
CA GLN A 97 15.36 -23.38 -12.20
C GLN A 97 15.84 -22.16 -11.39
N MET A 98 17.09 -21.73 -11.59
CA MET A 98 17.64 -20.55 -10.92
C MET A 98 16.86 -19.27 -11.28
N GLN A 99 16.57 -19.07 -12.57
CA GLN A 99 15.81 -17.90 -13.01
C GLN A 99 14.34 -17.94 -12.53
N SER A 100 13.73 -19.13 -12.43
CA SER A 100 12.38 -19.29 -11.85
C SER A 100 12.35 -18.90 -10.38
N ALA A 101 13.33 -19.34 -9.58
CA ALA A 101 13.47 -18.92 -8.19
C ALA A 101 13.65 -17.39 -8.06
N ARG A 102 14.39 -16.77 -8.99
CA ARG A 102 14.54 -15.31 -9.05
C ARG A 102 13.23 -14.58 -9.37
N VAL A 103 12.42 -15.12 -10.30
CA VAL A 103 11.07 -14.59 -10.58
C VAL A 103 10.16 -14.70 -9.36
N GLU A 104 10.18 -15.84 -8.64
CA GLU A 104 9.44 -16.00 -7.37
C GLU A 104 9.86 -14.94 -6.34
N TYR A 105 11.17 -14.70 -6.19
CA TYR A 105 11.69 -13.67 -5.28
C TYR A 105 11.20 -12.27 -5.65
N TYR A 106 11.33 -11.84 -6.91
CA TYR A 106 10.88 -10.51 -7.30
C TYR A 106 9.36 -10.34 -7.25
N SER A 107 8.59 -11.42 -7.45
CA SER A 107 7.15 -11.43 -7.24
C SER A 107 6.80 -11.17 -5.77
N ALA A 108 7.46 -11.86 -4.84
CA ALA A 108 7.29 -11.63 -3.41
C ALA A 108 7.73 -10.21 -3.00
N VAL A 109 8.83 -9.69 -3.56
CA VAL A 109 9.27 -8.30 -3.32
C VAL A 109 8.22 -7.30 -3.79
N LEU A 110 7.64 -7.50 -4.98
CA LEU A 110 6.57 -6.63 -5.48
C LEU A 110 5.35 -6.65 -4.55
N GLU A 111 4.92 -7.83 -4.08
CA GLU A 111 3.82 -7.96 -3.13
C GLU A 111 4.11 -7.22 -1.81
N HIS A 112 5.32 -7.38 -1.27
CA HIS A 112 5.73 -6.69 -0.04
C HIS A 112 5.78 -5.17 -0.20
N VAL A 113 6.30 -4.65 -1.32
CA VAL A 113 6.33 -3.21 -1.57
C VAL A 113 4.92 -2.64 -1.80
N LYS A 114 4.02 -3.40 -2.44
CA LYS A 114 2.59 -3.02 -2.56
C LYS A 114 1.91 -2.92 -1.19
N THR A 115 2.09 -3.92 -0.33
CA THR A 115 1.52 -3.91 1.02
C THR A 115 2.11 -2.80 1.90
N GLN A 116 3.39 -2.46 1.73
CA GLN A 116 3.99 -1.27 2.35
C GLN A 116 3.30 0.03 1.90
N ASN A 117 3.02 0.18 0.60
CA ASN A 117 2.26 1.33 0.10
C ASN A 117 0.84 1.38 0.68
N GLU A 118 0.15 0.25 0.77
CA GLU A 118 -1.19 0.17 1.37
C GLU A 118 -1.21 0.55 2.86
N VAL A 119 -0.19 0.12 3.63
CA VAL A 119 -0.02 0.55 5.02
C VAL A 119 0.15 2.06 5.08
N ALA A 120 1.00 2.64 4.23
CA ALA A 120 1.28 4.06 4.24
C ALA A 120 0.05 4.91 3.80
N GLU A 121 -0.78 4.41 2.88
CA GLU A 121 -2.08 4.99 2.53
C GLU A 121 -3.10 4.89 3.68
N ALA A 122 -3.12 3.78 4.41
CA ALA A 122 -3.95 3.62 5.60
C ALA A 122 -3.51 4.54 6.75
N GLU A 123 -2.19 4.70 6.97
CA GLU A 123 -1.64 5.66 7.95
C GLU A 123 -2.02 7.10 7.60
N LEU A 124 -1.92 7.49 6.32
CA LEU A 124 -2.40 8.80 5.86
C LEU A 124 -3.90 8.98 6.14
N SER A 125 -4.71 7.94 5.92
CA SER A 125 -6.15 7.97 6.18
C SER A 125 -6.45 8.13 7.67
N VAL A 126 -5.67 7.49 8.55
CA VAL A 126 -5.76 7.69 10.00
C VAL A 126 -5.41 9.12 10.37
N LEU A 127 -4.31 9.68 9.87
CA LEU A 127 -3.91 11.06 10.16
C LEU A 127 -4.97 12.08 9.73
N VAL A 128 -5.58 11.89 8.56
CA VAL A 128 -6.70 12.73 8.08
C VAL A 128 -7.94 12.56 8.96
N ALA A 129 -8.24 11.33 9.40
CA ALA A 129 -9.36 11.09 10.32
C ALA A 129 -9.12 11.73 11.69
N GLU A 130 -7.89 11.66 12.23
CA GLU A 130 -7.50 12.32 13.48
C GLU A 130 -7.63 13.84 13.38
N LEU A 131 -7.17 14.43 12.28
CA LEU A 131 -7.34 15.87 12.04
C LEU A 131 -8.81 16.28 12.03
N ASN A 132 -9.67 15.52 11.34
CA ASN A 132 -11.09 15.83 11.29
C ASN A 132 -11.79 15.60 12.64
N TYR A 133 -11.37 14.58 13.39
CA TYR A 133 -11.86 14.35 14.74
C TYR A 133 -11.50 15.51 15.66
N GLN A 134 -10.24 15.98 15.66
CA GLN A 134 -9.83 17.15 16.44
C GLN A 134 -10.60 18.42 16.04
N LYS A 135 -10.77 18.67 14.74
CA LYS A 135 -11.63 19.76 14.26
C LYS A 135 -13.07 19.60 14.77
N SER A 136 -13.59 18.38 14.86
CA SER A 136 -14.95 18.12 15.34
C SER A 136 -15.11 18.39 16.84
N THR A 137 -14.09 18.11 17.65
CA THR A 137 -14.07 18.41 19.08
C THR A 137 -14.08 19.93 19.31
N ILE A 138 -13.26 20.68 18.58
CA ILE A 138 -13.26 22.15 18.62
C ILE A 138 -14.62 22.71 18.18
N ALA A 139 -15.20 22.16 17.11
CA ALA A 139 -16.50 22.58 16.61
C ALA A 139 -17.63 22.24 17.61
N LYS A 140 -17.56 21.11 18.32
CA LYS A 140 -18.49 20.76 19.40
C LYS A 140 -18.46 21.80 20.52
N GLU A 141 -17.27 22.20 20.99
CA GLU A 141 -17.12 23.25 22.00
C GLU A 141 -17.75 24.57 21.54
N TYR A 142 -17.49 24.98 20.30
CA TYR A 142 -18.08 26.17 19.70
C TYR A 142 -19.62 26.09 19.64
N LEU A 143 -20.16 24.97 19.15
CA LEU A 143 -21.60 24.75 19.05
C LEU A 143 -22.29 24.72 20.42
N MET A 144 -21.64 24.14 21.45
CA MET A 144 -22.14 24.14 22.83
C MET A 144 -22.22 25.57 23.39
N LYS A 145 -21.17 26.38 23.24
CA LYS A 145 -21.16 27.80 23.66
C LYS A 145 -22.29 28.58 22.98
N ARG A 146 -22.46 28.39 21.67
CA ARG A 146 -23.49 29.09 20.89
C ARG A 146 -24.91 28.65 21.25
N LYS A 147 -25.15 27.36 21.51
CA LYS A 147 -26.45 26.84 21.98
C LYS A 147 -26.81 27.42 23.35
N GLY A 148 -25.86 27.55 24.27
CA GLY A 148 -26.06 28.19 25.58
C GLY A 148 -26.29 29.71 25.50
N ALA A 149 -25.74 30.39 24.49
CA ALA A 149 -25.94 31.82 24.24
C ALA A 149 -27.28 32.13 23.56
N VAL A 150 -27.74 31.28 22.62
CA VAL A 150 -29.01 31.48 21.88
C VAL A 150 -30.24 31.30 22.78
N THR A 151 -30.16 30.51 23.84
CA THR A 151 -31.24 30.41 24.85
C THR A 151 -31.45 31.69 25.66
N ALA A 152 -30.55 32.68 25.60
CA ALA A 152 -30.65 33.94 26.32
C ALA A 152 -31.14 35.14 25.47
N SER A 153 -31.15 35.02 24.14
CA SER A 153 -31.56 36.11 23.24
C SER A 153 -31.97 35.57 21.86
N ASP A 154 -33.24 35.78 21.51
CA ASP A 154 -33.87 35.61 20.19
C ASP A 154 -34.10 34.18 19.65
N GLU A 155 -35.32 33.70 19.87
CA GLU A 155 -35.94 32.53 19.20
C GLU A 155 -36.25 32.73 17.69
N LYS A 156 -35.69 33.74 17.02
CA LYS A 156 -36.05 34.04 15.62
C LYS A 156 -34.85 34.01 14.67
N LYS A 157 -34.42 32.79 14.30
CA LYS A 157 -33.93 32.45 12.95
C LYS A 157 -33.67 30.95 12.84
N GLY A 158 -34.46 30.29 12.01
CA GLY A 158 -34.45 28.84 11.78
C GLY A 158 -33.23 28.30 11.02
N SER A 159 -32.02 28.44 11.58
CA SER A 159 -30.95 27.49 11.29
C SER A 159 -30.86 26.53 12.47
N THR A 160 -31.43 25.34 12.35
CA THR A 160 -31.23 24.28 13.33
C THR A 160 -29.75 23.95 13.35
N LEU A 161 -29.01 24.51 14.33
CA LEU A 161 -27.61 24.17 14.52
C LEU A 161 -27.52 22.65 14.76
N PRO A 162 -26.47 21.98 14.25
CA PRO A 162 -26.26 20.56 14.51
C PRO A 162 -26.28 20.28 16.01
N ASP A 163 -26.80 19.11 16.40
CA ASP A 163 -26.78 18.69 17.81
C ASP A 163 -25.33 18.61 18.31
N PRO A 164 -24.90 19.49 19.25
CA PRO A 164 -23.51 19.57 19.66
C PRO A 164 -23.03 18.30 20.36
N GLU A 165 -23.93 17.63 21.10
CA GLU A 165 -23.58 16.45 21.90
C GLU A 165 -23.17 15.26 21.05
N LYS A 166 -23.73 15.13 19.85
CA LYS A 166 -23.50 14.04 18.90
C LYS A 166 -22.60 14.43 17.72
N TYR A 167 -22.08 15.66 17.71
CA TYR A 167 -21.37 16.20 16.56
C TYR A 167 -20.06 15.43 16.27
N GLU A 168 -19.38 14.94 17.31
CA GLU A 168 -18.11 14.23 17.20
C GLU A 168 -18.26 12.72 16.92
N ASP A 169 -19.38 12.10 17.27
CA ASP A 169 -19.60 10.65 17.22
C ASP A 169 -19.30 10.03 15.86
N LYS A 170 -19.71 10.71 14.78
CA LYS A 170 -19.48 10.24 13.41
C LYS A 170 -18.00 10.28 13.01
N TYR A 171 -17.24 11.24 13.55
CA TYR A 171 -15.81 11.36 13.29
C TYR A 171 -15.02 10.35 14.12
N GLN A 172 -15.40 10.16 15.39
CA GLN A 172 -14.81 9.14 16.25
C GLN A 172 -14.98 7.73 15.67
N LYS A 173 -16.21 7.34 15.31
CA LYS A 173 -16.48 6.04 14.66
C LYS A 173 -15.69 5.85 13.36
N TYR A 174 -15.54 6.93 12.59
CA TYR A 174 -14.74 6.87 11.37
C TYR A 174 -13.25 6.69 11.66
N LEU A 175 -12.70 7.39 12.65
CA LEU A 175 -11.32 7.25 13.10
C LEU A 175 -11.03 5.82 13.58
N ASP A 176 -11.92 5.26 14.41
CA ASP A 176 -11.76 3.89 14.91
C ASP A 176 -11.75 2.88 13.76
N ARG A 177 -12.67 3.03 12.79
CA ARG A 177 -12.66 2.21 11.57
C ARG A 177 -11.36 2.35 10.75
N GLN A 178 -10.79 3.56 10.64
CA GLN A 178 -9.50 3.73 9.94
C GLN A 178 -8.35 3.05 10.69
N ARG A 179 -8.37 3.06 12.02
CA ARG A 179 -7.38 2.35 12.86
C ARG A 179 -7.47 0.84 12.69
N GLU A 180 -8.67 0.29 12.64
CA GLU A 180 -8.89 -1.13 12.34
C GLU A 180 -8.34 -1.53 10.96
N ILE A 181 -8.63 -0.72 9.93
CA ILE A 181 -8.08 -0.93 8.58
C ILE A 181 -6.55 -0.91 8.62
N LEU A 182 -5.94 0.03 9.33
CA LEU A 182 -4.49 0.11 9.47
C LEU A 182 -3.90 -1.15 10.10
N VAL A 183 -4.54 -1.72 11.13
CA VAL A 183 -4.09 -2.97 11.76
C VAL A 183 -4.10 -4.11 10.74
N ALA A 184 -5.19 -4.29 10.00
CA ALA A 184 -5.29 -5.32 8.96
C ALA A 184 -4.23 -5.16 7.86
N LYS A 185 -3.94 -3.92 7.44
CA LYS A 185 -2.89 -3.65 6.45
C LYS A 185 -1.48 -3.95 6.99
N LYS A 186 -1.21 -3.67 8.26
CA LYS A 186 0.07 -4.01 8.91
C LYS A 186 0.28 -5.52 8.97
N GLN A 187 -0.76 -6.29 9.29
CA GLN A 187 -0.72 -7.75 9.27
C GLN A 187 -0.40 -8.28 7.86
N ALA A 188 -1.09 -7.80 6.83
CA ALA A 188 -0.83 -8.20 5.44
C ALA A 188 0.61 -7.87 4.99
N ARG A 189 1.16 -6.72 5.41
CA ARG A 189 2.58 -6.38 5.17
C ARG A 189 3.53 -7.38 5.82
N ASP A 190 3.25 -7.79 7.07
CA ASP A 190 4.11 -8.73 7.79
C ASP A 190 4.09 -10.12 7.16
N GLU A 191 2.93 -10.58 6.69
CA GLU A 191 2.80 -11.81 5.90
C GLU A 191 3.58 -11.72 4.59
N ALA A 192 3.47 -10.62 3.85
CA ALA A 192 4.22 -10.42 2.61
C ALA A 192 5.74 -10.35 2.87
N ALA A 193 6.18 -9.74 3.97
CA ALA A 193 7.58 -9.72 4.37
C ALA A 193 8.13 -11.14 4.65
N MET A 194 7.31 -12.02 5.23
CA MET A 194 7.69 -13.43 5.44
C MET A 194 7.83 -14.18 4.11
N LYS A 195 6.94 -13.94 3.14
CA LYS A 195 7.06 -14.53 1.79
C LYS A 195 8.37 -14.13 1.10
N VAL A 196 8.79 -12.87 1.24
CA VAL A 196 10.08 -12.41 0.71
C VAL A 196 11.24 -13.20 1.31
N LYS A 197 11.26 -13.38 2.64
CA LYS A 197 12.33 -14.15 3.30
C LYS A 197 12.39 -15.59 2.81
N ILE A 198 11.23 -16.25 2.70
CA ILE A 198 11.15 -17.63 2.19
C ILE A 198 11.67 -17.71 0.75
N ALA A 199 11.29 -16.76 -0.11
CA ALA A 199 11.75 -16.73 -1.49
C ALA A 199 13.26 -16.42 -1.59
N GLU A 200 13.79 -15.57 -0.72
CA GLU A 200 15.22 -15.26 -0.64
C GLU A 200 16.05 -16.48 -0.20
N GLU A 201 15.54 -17.26 0.77
CA GLU A 201 16.20 -18.50 1.20
C GLU A 201 16.23 -19.55 0.10
N LYS A 202 15.18 -19.65 -0.72
CA LYS A 202 15.19 -20.53 -1.91
C LYS A 202 16.25 -20.12 -2.92
N LEU A 203 16.48 -18.81 -3.09
CA LEU A 203 17.45 -18.28 -4.06
C LEU A 203 18.90 -18.54 -3.65
N LYS A 204 19.16 -18.81 -2.36
CA LYS A 204 20.48 -19.13 -1.81
C LYS A 204 20.82 -20.62 -1.85
N LYS A 205 19.86 -21.47 -2.23
CA LYS A 205 20.03 -22.93 -2.35
C LYS A 205 20.31 -23.30 -3.80
#